data_AF-A0A8J8AG91-F1
#
_entry.id   AF-A0A8J8AG91-F1
#
_cell.length_a   1.000
_cell.length_b   1.000
_cell.length_c   1.000
_cell.angle_alpha   90.00
_cell.angle_beta   90.00
_cell.angle_gamma   90.00
#
_symmetry.space_group_name_H-M   'P 1'
#
loop_
_entity.id
_entity.type
_entity.pdbx_description
1 polymer ?
#
loop_
_entity_poly.entity_id
_entity_poly.type
_entity_poly.pdbx_seq_one_letter_code
_entity_poly.pdbx_strand_id
1 'polypeptide(L)'
;MVELEKFIKPRPLLILAELFLLPAVLLASKSYNASIACLGASTILYYIGMTELVSRRLGRWAVKRFTLAYLLRALSWVLMLASAFYTYSAVIKNILPFGPQEFVITSVVALVGAGINYIAVGIRNSVLWKIKGLKMSLWMSRLNSIVLFLMAAVPFLPALANAGEVTWLLAILAMPILGSFTVLAVLGKLFYLRFLLTFDETETSSQGFKREGGLPKRT
;
A
#
# COMPACT_ATOMS: atom_id res chain seq x y z
N MET A 1 5.33 14.20 29.65
CA MET A 1 5.03 13.65 28.30
C MET A 1 5.02 12.10 28.25
N VAL A 2 4.74 11.38 29.35
CA VAL A 2 4.84 9.90 29.40
C VAL A 2 3.47 9.19 29.48
N GLU A 3 2.36 9.93 29.65
CA GLU A 3 1.04 9.31 29.89
C GLU A 3 0.18 9.08 28.63
N LEU A 4 0.44 9.79 27.53
CA LEU A 4 -0.35 9.64 26.31
C LEU A 4 -0.06 8.33 25.56
N GLU A 5 1.18 7.81 25.65
CA GLU A 5 1.60 6.55 25.01
C GLU A 5 0.87 5.31 25.59
N LYS A 6 0.29 5.40 26.80
CA LYS A 6 -0.44 4.27 27.42
C LYS A 6 -1.89 4.14 26.97
N PHE A 7 -2.52 5.19 26.46
CA PHE A 7 -3.97 5.17 26.19
C PHE A 7 -4.34 4.61 24.82
N ILE A 8 -3.47 4.72 23.82
CA ILE A 8 -3.81 4.32 22.46
C ILE A 8 -3.64 2.81 22.31
N LYS A 9 -4.75 2.06 22.28
CA LYS A 9 -4.72 0.63 21.95
C LYS A 9 -4.71 0.46 20.43
N PRO A 10 -3.79 -0.33 19.86
CA PRO A 10 -3.68 -0.48 18.40
C PRO A 10 -4.93 -1.14 17.80
N ARG A 11 -5.49 -2.18 18.43
CA ARG A 11 -6.60 -2.96 17.87
C ARG A 11 -7.87 -2.13 17.56
N PRO A 12 -8.42 -1.31 18.47
CA PRO A 12 -9.56 -0.45 18.16
C PRO A 12 -9.32 0.50 16.97
N LEU A 13 -8.13 1.09 16.87
CA LEU A 13 -7.79 1.97 15.75
C LEU A 13 -7.77 1.23 14.42
N LEU A 14 -7.21 0.02 14.40
CA LEU A 14 -7.14 -0.80 13.19
C LEU A 14 -8.53 -1.29 12.76
N ILE A 15 -9.40 -1.65 13.71
CA ILE A 15 -10.80 -2.01 13.41
C ILE A 15 -11.55 -0.80 12.85
N LEU A 16 -11.44 0.37 13.49
CA LEU A 16 -12.04 1.60 12.99
C LEU A 16 -11.53 1.94 11.59
N ALA A 17 -10.23 1.78 11.33
CA ALA A 17 -9.65 2.00 10.02
C ALA A 17 -10.32 1.12 8.94
N GLU A 18 -10.57 -0.17 9.24
CA GLU A 18 -11.30 -1.06 8.32
C GLU A 18 -12.76 -0.65 8.16
N LEU A 19 -13.43 -0.25 9.24
CA LEU A 19 -14.83 0.20 9.20
C LEU A 19 -15.01 1.44 8.31
N PHE A 20 -14.05 2.36 8.26
CA PHE A 20 -14.11 3.53 7.38
C PHE A 20 -13.95 3.20 5.89
N LEU A 21 -13.48 2.00 5.51
CA LEU A 21 -13.38 1.58 4.11
C LEU A 21 -14.75 1.23 3.51
N LEU A 22 -15.66 0.69 4.31
CA LEU A 22 -17.02 0.34 3.86
C LEU A 22 -17.82 1.58 3.37
N PRO A 23 -17.98 2.66 4.16
CA PRO A 23 -18.66 3.85 3.70
C PRO A 23 -17.86 4.55 2.58
N ALA A 24 -16.52 4.47 2.56
CA ALA A 24 -15.74 5.02 1.45
C ALA A 24 -16.17 4.43 0.10
N VAL A 25 -16.35 3.11 0.02
CA VAL A 25 -16.81 2.42 -1.20
C VAL A 25 -18.26 2.79 -1.53
N LEU A 26 -19.16 2.75 -0.54
CA LEU A 26 -20.58 3.07 -0.75
C LEU A 26 -20.81 4.53 -1.17
N LEU A 27 -19.98 5.44 -0.70
CA LEU A 27 -20.06 6.87 -1.00
C LEU A 27 -19.33 7.26 -2.28
N ALA A 28 -18.49 6.40 -2.86
CA ALA A 28 -17.70 6.72 -4.05
C ALA A 28 -18.58 7.18 -5.23
N SER A 29 -19.77 6.59 -5.39
CA SER A 29 -20.74 6.95 -6.43
C SER A 29 -21.69 8.09 -6.06
N LYS A 30 -21.78 8.46 -4.78
CA LYS A 30 -22.74 9.47 -4.28
C LYS A 30 -22.09 10.81 -3.94
N SER A 31 -20.90 10.78 -3.35
CA SER A 31 -20.13 11.95 -2.96
C SER A 31 -18.64 11.63 -2.94
N TYR A 32 -17.94 12.09 -3.97
CA TYR A 32 -16.50 11.93 -4.12
C TYR A 32 -15.73 12.48 -2.90
N ASN A 33 -16.11 13.65 -2.41
CA ASN A 33 -15.47 14.28 -1.25
C ASN A 33 -15.66 13.47 0.04
N ALA A 34 -16.86 12.92 0.26
CA ALA A 34 -17.13 12.10 1.44
C ALA A 34 -16.38 10.76 1.36
N SER A 35 -16.30 10.17 0.15
CA SER A 35 -15.51 8.96 -0.09
C SER A 35 -14.03 9.19 0.21
N ILE A 36 -13.44 10.28 -0.28
CA ILE A 36 -12.05 10.68 0.02
C ILE A 36 -11.84 10.88 1.52
N ALA A 37 -12.76 11.58 2.19
CA ALA A 37 -12.66 11.83 3.63
C ALA A 37 -12.63 10.50 4.42
N CYS A 38 -13.48 9.54 4.07
CA CYS A 38 -13.45 8.20 4.67
C CYS A 38 -12.16 7.43 4.37
N LEU A 39 -11.63 7.50 3.14
CA LEU A 39 -10.32 6.91 2.79
C LEU A 39 -9.17 7.56 3.58
N GLY A 40 -9.20 8.88 3.74
CA GLY A 40 -8.24 9.63 4.53
C GLY A 40 -8.27 9.24 6.00
N ALA A 41 -9.48 9.20 6.59
CA ALA A 41 -9.68 8.75 7.97
C ALA A 41 -9.18 7.32 8.19
N SER A 42 -9.55 6.39 7.30
CA SER A 42 -9.05 5.01 7.32
C SER A 42 -7.52 4.95 7.28
N THR A 43 -6.90 5.72 6.40
CA THR A 43 -5.44 5.75 6.23
C THR A 43 -4.73 6.26 7.49
N ILE A 44 -5.24 7.33 8.09
CA ILE A 44 -4.68 7.92 9.32
C ILE A 44 -4.82 6.95 10.50
N LEU A 45 -6.01 6.38 10.70
CA LEU A 45 -6.28 5.44 11.77
C LEU A 45 -5.42 4.17 11.66
N TYR A 46 -5.28 3.64 10.44
CA TYR A 46 -4.40 2.50 10.18
C TYR A 46 -2.94 2.86 10.48
N TYR A 47 -2.47 4.02 10.04
CA TYR A 47 -1.09 4.46 10.29
C TYR A 47 -0.79 4.57 11.79
N ILE A 48 -1.66 5.23 12.55
CA ILE A 48 -1.49 5.39 14.00
C ILE A 48 -1.55 4.02 14.69
N GLY A 49 -2.55 3.20 14.38
CA GLY A 49 -2.72 1.87 14.98
C GLY A 49 -1.55 0.92 14.69
N MET A 50 -1.05 0.90 13.45
CA MET A 50 0.10 0.09 13.07
C MET A 50 1.40 0.62 13.64
N THR A 51 1.57 1.94 13.70
CA THR A 51 2.75 2.57 14.31
C THR A 51 2.84 2.22 15.79
N GLU A 52 1.71 2.27 16.50
CA GLU A 52 1.64 1.88 17.91
C GLU A 52 1.93 0.39 18.10
N LEU A 53 1.36 -0.46 17.24
CA LEU A 53 1.64 -1.91 17.25
C LEU A 53 3.14 -2.20 17.04
N VAL A 54 3.75 -1.55 16.04
CA VAL A 54 5.18 -1.69 15.73
C VAL A 54 6.04 -1.14 16.86
N SER A 55 5.68 -0.01 17.45
CA SER A 55 6.39 0.60 18.58
C SER A 55 6.44 -0.36 19.77
N ARG A 56 5.28 -0.90 20.17
CA ARG A 56 5.17 -1.83 21.31
C ARG A 56 5.90 -3.15 21.09
N ARG A 57 5.84 -3.70 19.88
CA ARG A 57 6.38 -5.03 19.58
C ARG A 57 7.84 -5.03 19.14
N LEU A 58 8.27 -4.00 18.41
CA LEU A 58 9.56 -3.98 17.68
C LEU A 58 10.42 -2.75 18.01
N GLY A 59 9.91 -1.77 18.74
CA GLY A 59 10.64 -0.59 19.20
C GLY A 59 10.75 0.55 18.16
N ARG A 60 11.37 1.66 18.59
CA ARG A 60 11.42 2.92 17.84
C ARG A 60 12.11 2.83 16.47
N TRP A 61 13.11 1.98 16.31
CA TRP A 61 13.79 1.79 15.02
C TRP A 61 12.85 1.20 13.96
N ALA A 62 12.02 0.24 14.35
CA ALA A 62 11.04 -0.37 13.46
C ALA A 62 9.96 0.64 13.04
N VAL A 63 9.58 1.54 13.96
CA VAL A 63 8.69 2.67 13.66
C VAL A 63 9.28 3.58 12.60
N LYS A 64 10.56 3.98 12.72
CA LYS A 64 11.22 4.83 11.71
C LYS A 64 11.16 4.21 10.31
N ARG A 65 11.49 2.91 10.20
CA ARG A 65 11.41 2.19 8.91
C ARG A 65 9.98 2.06 8.39
N PHE A 66 9.02 1.81 9.28
CA PHE A 66 7.60 1.75 8.92
C PHE A 66 7.09 3.10 8.40
N THR A 67 7.42 4.20 9.08
CA THR A 67 7.08 5.57 8.66
C THR A 67 7.72 5.93 7.32
N LEU A 68 9.00 5.59 7.12
CA LEU A 68 9.67 5.80 5.83
C LEU A 68 8.95 5.08 4.70
N ALA A 69 8.57 3.81 4.92
CA ALA A 69 7.80 3.06 3.94
C ALA A 69 6.44 3.70 3.65
N TYR A 70 5.78 4.27 4.66
CA TYR A 70 4.52 4.99 4.49
C TYR A 70 4.67 6.27 3.66
N LEU A 71 5.72 7.04 3.91
CA LEU A 71 6.02 8.26 3.15
C LEU A 71 6.36 7.94 1.68
N LEU A 72 7.19 6.93 1.44
CA LEU A 72 7.49 6.47 0.08
C LEU A 72 6.23 6.00 -0.64
N ARG A 73 5.33 5.28 0.06
CA ARG A 73 4.05 4.88 -0.51
C ARG A 73 3.17 6.08 -0.84
N ALA A 74 3.11 7.09 0.02
CA ALA A 74 2.37 8.33 -0.28
C ALA A 74 2.93 9.06 -1.51
N LEU A 75 4.26 9.20 -1.60
CA LEU A 75 4.93 9.78 -2.76
C LEU A 75 4.60 9.02 -4.05
N SER A 76 4.63 7.68 -3.99
CA SER A 76 4.23 6.84 -5.12
C SER A 76 2.80 7.13 -5.58
N TRP A 77 1.84 7.21 -4.66
CA TRP A 77 0.45 7.52 -5.01
C TRP A 77 0.31 8.91 -5.62
N VAL A 78 1.05 9.91 -5.14
CA VAL A 78 1.05 11.25 -5.73
C VAL A 78 1.53 11.20 -7.18
N LEU A 79 2.63 10.49 -7.46
CA LEU A 79 3.14 10.34 -8.84
C LEU A 79 2.14 9.62 -9.75
N MET A 80 1.56 8.52 -9.26
CA MET A 80 0.56 7.74 -10.02
C MET A 80 -0.72 8.54 -10.26
N LEU A 81 -1.20 9.30 -9.27
CA LEU A 81 -2.36 10.20 -9.41
C LEU A 81 -2.07 11.34 -10.37
N ALA A 82 -0.89 11.96 -10.32
CA ALA A 82 -0.51 13.01 -11.25
C ALA A 82 -0.50 12.50 -12.70
N SER A 83 0.09 11.32 -12.93
CA SER A 83 0.08 10.65 -14.24
C SER A 83 -1.36 10.33 -14.71
N ALA A 84 -2.19 9.76 -13.84
CA ALA A 84 -3.58 9.44 -14.16
C ALA A 84 -4.42 10.70 -14.44
N PHE A 85 -4.27 11.75 -13.63
CA PHE A 85 -4.98 13.00 -13.78
C PHE A 85 -4.63 13.70 -15.10
N TYR A 86 -3.34 13.73 -15.45
CA TYR A 86 -2.89 14.28 -16.72
C TYR A 86 -3.47 13.48 -17.89
N THR A 87 -3.32 12.14 -17.86
CA THR A 87 -3.83 11.25 -18.92
C THR A 87 -5.34 11.41 -19.10
N TYR A 88 -6.11 11.46 -18.01
CA TYR A 88 -7.55 11.68 -18.06
C TYR A 88 -7.91 13.06 -18.64
N SER A 89 -7.21 14.11 -18.21
CA SER A 89 -7.46 15.48 -18.68
C SER A 89 -7.13 15.66 -20.17
N ALA A 90 -6.10 14.97 -20.64
CA ALA A 90 -5.65 15.05 -22.02
C ALA A 90 -6.45 14.13 -22.95
N VAL A 91 -6.78 12.90 -22.54
CA VAL A 91 -7.47 11.91 -23.39
C VAL A 91 -9.00 12.02 -23.32
N ILE A 92 -9.57 12.16 -22.12
CA ILE A 92 -11.04 12.15 -21.95
C ILE A 92 -11.61 13.55 -22.09
N LYS A 93 -10.99 14.54 -21.43
CA LYS A 93 -11.48 15.92 -21.47
C LYS A 93 -10.91 16.73 -22.64
N ASN A 94 -9.86 16.23 -23.30
CA ASN A 94 -9.19 16.90 -24.41
C ASN A 94 -8.77 18.36 -24.10
N ILE A 95 -8.40 18.62 -22.85
CA ILE A 95 -8.03 19.97 -22.35
C ILE A 95 -6.52 20.23 -22.53
N LEU A 96 -5.71 19.17 -22.51
CA LEU A 96 -4.25 19.22 -22.60
C LEU A 96 -3.78 18.52 -23.87
N PRO A 97 -2.68 18.99 -24.50
CA PRO A 97 -2.09 18.28 -25.62
C PRO A 97 -1.66 16.87 -25.18
N PHE A 98 -1.94 15.88 -26.01
CA PHE A 98 -1.53 14.49 -25.76
C PHE A 98 -0.95 13.89 -27.03
N GLY A 99 0.37 13.75 -27.06
CA GLY A 99 1.11 13.11 -28.13
C GLY A 99 2.03 12.00 -27.62
N PRO A 100 2.89 11.47 -28.50
CA PRO A 100 3.82 10.41 -28.14
C PRO A 100 4.76 10.78 -26.99
N GLN A 101 5.20 12.04 -26.92
CA GLN A 101 6.11 12.50 -25.86
C GLN A 101 5.42 12.54 -24.50
N GLU A 102 4.20 13.05 -24.43
CA GLU A 102 3.38 13.12 -23.22
C GLU A 102 2.99 11.73 -22.72
N PHE A 103 2.69 10.81 -23.64
CA PHE A 103 2.46 9.40 -23.32
C PHE A 103 3.70 8.75 -22.68
N VAL A 104 4.90 9.00 -23.22
CA VAL A 104 6.14 8.48 -22.65
C VAL A 104 6.37 9.07 -21.26
N ILE A 105 6.23 10.40 -21.09
CA ILE A 105 6.44 11.07 -19.79
C ILE A 105 5.47 10.53 -18.73
N THR A 106 4.17 10.48 -19.04
CA THR A 106 3.14 9.99 -18.11
C THR A 106 3.35 8.52 -17.75
N SER A 107 3.75 7.69 -18.70
CA SER A 107 4.08 6.28 -18.47
C SER A 107 5.33 6.12 -17.60
N VAL A 108 6.37 6.95 -17.81
CA VAL A 108 7.60 6.92 -17.00
C VAL A 108 7.29 7.34 -15.57
N VAL A 109 6.50 8.40 -15.38
CA VAL A 109 6.07 8.85 -14.05
C VAL A 109 5.27 7.74 -13.34
N ALA A 110 4.37 7.06 -14.04
CA ALA A 110 3.62 5.92 -13.49
C ALA A 110 4.54 4.75 -13.11
N LEU A 111 5.53 4.43 -13.95
CA LEU A 111 6.51 3.35 -13.70
C LEU A 111 7.41 3.67 -12.50
N VAL A 112 7.92 4.90 -12.41
CA VAL A 112 8.70 5.38 -11.25
C VAL A 112 7.83 5.33 -9.99
N GLY A 113 6.58 5.79 -10.06
CA GLY A 113 5.61 5.66 -8.98
C GLY A 113 5.44 4.21 -8.52
N ALA A 114 5.21 3.27 -9.45
CA ALA A 114 5.04 1.86 -9.13
C ALA A 114 6.32 1.24 -8.53
N GLY A 115 7.50 1.62 -9.02
CA GLY A 115 8.79 1.22 -8.48
C GLY A 115 9.00 1.67 -7.04
N ILE A 116 8.68 2.94 -6.74
CA ILE A 116 8.71 3.46 -5.36
C ILE A 116 7.74 2.67 -4.47
N ASN A 117 6.52 2.35 -4.93
CA ASN A 117 5.59 1.53 -4.16
C ASN A 117 6.13 0.11 -3.90
N TYR A 118 6.79 -0.51 -4.88
CA TYR A 118 7.42 -1.81 -4.70
C TYR A 118 8.51 -1.78 -3.60
N ILE A 119 9.35 -0.75 -3.60
CA ILE A 119 10.38 -0.55 -2.56
C ILE A 119 9.70 -0.30 -1.19
N ALA A 120 8.71 0.60 -1.15
CA ALA A 120 7.96 0.91 0.06
C ALA A 120 7.32 -0.34 0.69
N VAL A 121 6.65 -1.17 -0.12
CA VAL A 121 6.06 -2.44 0.34
C VAL A 121 7.14 -3.39 0.84
N GLY A 122 8.32 -3.44 0.21
CA GLY A 122 9.45 -4.24 0.67
C GLY A 122 9.93 -3.82 2.07
N ILE A 123 10.17 -2.52 2.27
CA ILE A 123 10.58 -1.97 3.58
C ILE A 123 9.52 -2.23 4.63
N ARG A 124 8.24 -1.93 4.34
CA ARG A 124 7.12 -2.17 5.26
C ARG A 124 7.02 -3.64 5.64
N ASN A 125 7.05 -4.53 4.66
CA ASN A 125 6.95 -5.96 4.88
C ASN A 125 8.14 -6.47 5.71
N SER A 126 9.37 -5.99 5.48
CA SER A 126 10.54 -6.39 6.29
C SER A 126 10.37 -6.11 7.79
N VAL A 127 9.61 -5.06 8.14
CA VAL A 127 9.28 -4.72 9.53
C VAL A 127 8.13 -5.60 10.03
N LEU A 128 7.02 -5.61 9.29
CA LEU A 128 5.78 -6.28 9.72
C LEU A 128 5.88 -7.81 9.68
N TRP A 129 6.80 -8.38 8.91
CA TRP A 129 7.01 -9.84 8.81
C TRP A 129 7.35 -10.50 10.15
N LYS A 130 7.88 -9.69 11.07
CA LYS A 130 8.23 -10.10 12.44
C LYS A 130 7.00 -10.34 13.32
N ILE A 131 5.80 -10.03 12.82
CA ILE A 131 4.52 -10.28 13.49
C ILE A 131 3.87 -11.50 12.81
N LYS A 132 3.80 -12.63 13.51
CA LYS A 132 3.42 -13.94 12.91
C LYS A 132 2.08 -13.88 12.18
N GLY A 133 1.06 -13.26 12.78
CA GLY A 133 -0.29 -13.19 12.21
C GLY A 133 -0.42 -12.34 10.93
N LEU A 134 0.55 -11.48 10.61
CA LEU A 134 0.51 -10.63 9.42
C LEU A 134 1.13 -11.28 8.18
N LYS A 135 1.90 -12.36 8.31
CA LYS A 135 2.74 -12.91 7.22
C LYS A 135 1.96 -13.17 5.92
N MET A 136 0.80 -13.80 6.01
CA MET A 136 0.01 -14.14 4.81
C MET A 136 -0.56 -12.89 4.12
N SER A 137 -1.04 -11.92 4.91
CA SER A 137 -1.48 -10.62 4.39
C SER A 137 -0.32 -9.87 3.70
N LEU A 138 0.88 -9.93 4.27
CA LEU A 138 2.09 -9.30 3.71
C LEU A 138 2.55 -9.98 2.42
N TRP A 139 2.46 -11.31 2.33
CA TRP A 139 2.70 -12.06 1.08
C TRP A 139 1.79 -11.58 -0.04
N MET A 140 0.48 -11.54 0.21
CA MET A 140 -0.50 -11.06 -0.77
C MET A 140 -0.22 -9.61 -1.16
N SER A 141 0.13 -8.76 -0.19
CA SER A 141 0.50 -7.37 -0.50
C SER A 141 1.80 -7.25 -1.31
N ARG A 142 2.77 -8.17 -1.16
CA ARG A 142 3.99 -8.17 -1.96
C ARG A 142 3.68 -8.56 -3.40
N LEU A 143 2.92 -9.64 -3.60
CA LEU A 143 2.45 -10.05 -4.92
C LEU A 143 1.66 -8.92 -5.59
N ASN A 144 0.76 -8.27 -4.84
CA ASN A 144 -0.01 -7.16 -5.37
C ASN A 144 0.87 -5.98 -5.83
N SER A 145 1.97 -5.70 -5.14
CA SER A 145 2.92 -4.66 -5.55
C SER A 145 3.71 -5.03 -6.82
N ILE A 146 3.96 -6.32 -7.05
CA ILE A 146 4.59 -6.82 -8.28
C ILE A 146 3.61 -6.68 -9.44
N VAL A 147 2.35 -7.08 -9.24
CA VAL A 147 1.30 -6.95 -10.26
C VAL A 147 1.11 -5.48 -10.66
N LEU A 148 1.09 -4.55 -9.70
CA LEU A 148 1.01 -3.11 -9.99
C LEU A 148 2.22 -2.60 -10.79
N PHE A 149 3.42 -3.07 -10.45
CA PHE A 149 4.64 -2.71 -11.18
C PHE A 149 4.61 -3.23 -12.62
N LEU A 150 4.21 -4.49 -12.81
CA LEU A 150 4.04 -5.08 -14.14
C LEU A 150 3.00 -4.30 -14.95
N MET A 151 1.86 -3.96 -14.34
CA MET A 151 0.83 -3.14 -14.98
C MET A 151 1.36 -1.77 -15.45
N ALA A 152 2.20 -1.11 -14.65
CA ALA A 152 2.81 0.15 -15.04
C ALA A 152 3.89 -0.01 -16.13
N ALA A 153 4.46 -1.21 -16.28
CA ALA A 153 5.45 -1.53 -17.31
C ALA A 153 4.81 -1.97 -18.64
N VAL A 154 3.55 -2.43 -18.63
CA VAL A 154 2.80 -2.88 -19.83
C VAL A 154 2.89 -1.89 -21.01
N PRO A 155 2.71 -0.56 -20.83
CA PRO A 155 2.83 0.42 -21.92
C PRO A 155 4.19 0.42 -22.65
N PHE A 156 5.25 -0.07 -22.01
CA PHE A 156 6.60 -0.10 -22.57
C PHE A 156 6.94 -1.41 -23.30
N LEU A 157 6.14 -2.47 -23.13
CA LEU A 157 6.41 -3.76 -23.77
C LEU A 157 6.45 -3.69 -25.31
N PRO A 158 5.59 -2.94 -26.02
CA PRO A 158 5.68 -2.81 -27.48
C PRO A 158 6.94 -2.07 -27.92
N ALA A 159 7.33 -1.04 -27.17
CA ALA A 159 8.54 -0.28 -27.42
C ALA A 159 9.81 -1.12 -27.20
N LEU A 160 9.75 -2.09 -26.27
CA LEU A 160 10.83 -3.07 -26.04
C LEU A 160 10.82 -4.21 -27.07
N ALA A 161 9.68 -4.48 -27.71
CA ALA A 161 9.51 -5.61 -28.62
C ALA A 161 9.59 -5.26 -30.12
N ASN A 162 9.80 -3.99 -30.49
CA ASN A 162 9.85 -3.51 -31.90
C ASN A 162 8.65 -3.99 -32.75
N ALA A 163 7.47 -4.17 -32.16
CA ALA A 163 6.33 -4.75 -32.84
C ALA A 163 5.18 -3.75 -32.94
N GLY A 164 4.74 -3.46 -34.18
CA GLY A 164 3.66 -2.52 -34.50
C GLY A 164 2.25 -3.00 -34.17
N GLU A 165 2.06 -4.27 -33.76
CA GLU A 165 0.75 -4.93 -33.64
C GLU A 165 0.38 -5.35 -32.20
N VAL A 166 1.04 -4.80 -31.17
CA VAL A 166 0.96 -5.34 -29.79
C VAL A 166 -0.22 -4.77 -28.97
N THR A 167 -1.01 -3.84 -29.52
CA THR A 167 -2.08 -3.13 -28.79
C THR A 167 -3.20 -4.04 -28.28
N TRP A 168 -3.63 -5.05 -29.05
CA TRP A 168 -4.66 -6.00 -28.62
C TRP A 168 -4.10 -7.05 -27.64
N LEU A 169 -2.85 -7.48 -27.84
CA LEU A 169 -2.16 -8.43 -26.98
C LEU A 169 -1.91 -7.83 -25.58
N LEU A 170 -1.58 -6.53 -25.50
CA LEU A 170 -1.48 -5.79 -24.24
C LEU A 170 -2.79 -5.73 -23.48
N ALA A 171 -3.92 -5.53 -24.17
CA ALA A 171 -5.23 -5.50 -23.54
C ALA A 171 -5.60 -6.88 -22.95
N ILE A 172 -5.29 -7.97 -23.67
CA ILE A 172 -5.47 -9.35 -23.19
C ILE A 172 -4.55 -9.65 -22.00
N LEU A 173 -3.31 -9.15 -21.99
CA LEU A 173 -2.39 -9.33 -20.87
C LEU A 173 -2.76 -8.46 -19.66
N ALA A 174 -3.32 -7.27 -19.88
CA ALA A 174 -3.72 -6.34 -18.81
C ALA A 174 -4.95 -6.82 -18.03
N MET A 175 -5.87 -7.55 -18.66
CA MET A 175 -7.12 -7.99 -18.03
C MET A 175 -6.90 -9.02 -16.88
N PRO A 176 -6.07 -10.08 -17.04
CA PRO A 176 -5.65 -10.96 -15.93
C PRO A 176 -4.84 -10.24 -14.85
N ILE A 177 -4.04 -9.23 -15.23
CA ILE A 177 -3.26 -8.41 -14.29
C ILE A 177 -4.20 -7.59 -13.39
N LEU A 178 -5.23 -6.94 -13.97
CA LEU A 178 -6.25 -6.21 -13.22
C LEU A 178 -7.12 -7.12 -12.33
N GLY A 179 -7.51 -8.30 -12.85
CA GLY A 179 -8.23 -9.31 -12.09
C GLY A 179 -7.42 -9.82 -10.89
N SER A 180 -6.15 -10.17 -11.11
CA SER A 180 -5.25 -10.64 -10.06
C SER A 180 -4.94 -9.56 -9.01
N PHE A 181 -4.81 -8.29 -9.41
CA PHE A 181 -4.64 -7.17 -8.46
C PHE A 181 -5.80 -7.11 -7.47
N THR A 182 -7.03 -7.18 -7.97
CA THR A 182 -8.24 -7.13 -7.14
C THR A 182 -8.34 -8.35 -6.22
N VAL A 183 -8.12 -9.55 -6.75
CA VAL A 183 -8.16 -10.80 -5.97
C VAL A 183 -7.11 -10.81 -4.86
N LEU A 184 -5.87 -10.42 -5.16
CA LEU A 184 -4.78 -10.35 -4.18
C LEU A 184 -5.07 -9.30 -3.10
N ALA A 185 -5.68 -8.17 -3.46
CA ALA A 185 -6.10 -7.16 -2.50
C ALA A 185 -7.17 -7.72 -1.54
N VAL A 186 -8.19 -8.42 -2.06
CA VAL A 186 -9.25 -9.06 -1.25
C VAL A 186 -8.67 -10.13 -0.34
N LEU A 187 -7.85 -11.05 -0.86
CA LEU A 187 -7.19 -12.08 -0.05
C LEU A 187 -6.31 -11.46 1.04
N GLY A 188 -5.51 -10.45 0.69
CA GLY A 188 -4.69 -9.72 1.66
C GLY A 188 -5.50 -9.09 2.78
N LYS A 189 -6.70 -8.58 2.47
CA LYS A 189 -7.65 -8.04 3.45
C LYS A 189 -8.28 -9.11 4.32
N LEU A 190 -8.68 -10.26 3.76
CA LEU A 190 -9.22 -11.38 4.54
C LEU A 190 -8.22 -11.88 5.59
N PHE A 191 -6.95 -12.06 5.20
CA PHE A 191 -5.90 -12.45 6.16
C PHE A 191 -5.62 -11.37 7.21
N TYR A 192 -5.73 -10.09 6.84
CA TYR A 192 -5.58 -8.98 7.77
C TYR A 192 -6.74 -8.92 8.79
N LEU A 193 -7.98 -9.11 8.35
CA LEU A 193 -9.14 -9.18 9.23
C LEU A 193 -9.03 -10.37 10.19
N ARG A 194 -8.61 -11.54 9.70
CA ARG A 194 -8.31 -12.69 10.56
C ARG A 194 -7.29 -12.33 11.64
N PHE A 195 -6.21 -11.63 11.28
CA PHE A 195 -5.23 -11.13 12.26
C PHE A 195 -5.85 -10.18 13.30
N LEU A 196 -6.74 -9.27 12.90
CA LEU A 196 -7.43 -8.36 13.83
C LEU A 196 -8.39 -9.09 14.79
N LEU A 197 -8.97 -10.20 14.35
CA LEU A 197 -9.84 -11.04 15.17
C LEU A 197 -9.03 -11.87 16.18
N THR A 198 -7.85 -12.39 15.78
CA THR A 198 -6.94 -13.17 16.65
C THR A 198 -5.81 -12.31 17.24
N PHE A 199 -6.05 -11.00 17.40
CA PHE A 199 -5.00 -10.01 17.68
C PHE A 199 -4.21 -10.30 18.97
N ASP A 200 -4.92 -10.75 20.01
CA ASP A 200 -4.37 -10.99 21.35
C ASP A 200 -3.56 -12.30 21.43
N GLU A 201 -3.81 -13.25 20.52
CA GLU A 201 -3.13 -14.56 20.44
C GLU A 201 -1.83 -14.51 19.61
N THR A 202 -1.58 -13.41 18.89
CA THR A 202 -0.47 -13.35 17.95
C THR A 202 0.83 -12.93 18.61
N GLU A 203 1.79 -13.85 18.72
CA GLU A 203 3.14 -13.56 19.21
C GLU A 203 4.02 -12.80 18.19
N THR A 204 5.04 -12.12 18.69
CA THR A 204 6.21 -11.71 17.89
C THR A 204 7.01 -12.94 17.47
N SER A 205 7.44 -13.04 16.21
CA SER A 205 8.28 -14.15 15.77
C SER A 205 9.66 -14.07 16.44
N SER A 206 10.14 -15.19 16.98
CA SER A 206 11.45 -15.35 17.64
C SER A 206 12.67 -15.18 16.72
N GLN A 207 12.49 -14.84 15.45
CA GLN A 207 13.59 -14.61 14.52
C GLN A 207 14.28 -13.26 14.79
N GLY A 208 15.30 -13.31 15.65
CA GLY A 208 16.50 -12.47 15.55
C GLY A 208 16.44 -11.05 16.14
N PHE A 209 15.64 -10.79 17.18
CA PHE A 209 15.70 -9.50 17.87
C PHE A 209 16.43 -9.63 19.21
N LYS A 210 17.74 -9.31 19.22
CA LYS A 210 18.35 -8.78 20.45
C LYS A 210 17.71 -7.41 20.67
N ARG A 211 16.96 -7.26 21.78
CA ARG A 211 16.63 -5.93 22.33
C ARG A 211 17.95 -5.28 22.75
N GLU A 212 18.69 -4.70 21.81
CA GLU A 212 19.75 -3.77 22.17
C GLU A 212 19.07 -2.60 22.90
N GLY A 213 19.35 -2.50 24.20
CA GLY A 213 18.79 -1.48 25.10
C GLY A 213 17.90 -1.99 26.24
N GLY A 214 17.74 -3.29 26.45
CA GLY A 214 17.12 -3.80 27.67
C GLY A 214 18.08 -3.71 28.85
N LEU A 215 17.90 -2.72 29.74
CA LEU A 215 18.53 -2.70 31.07
C LEU A 215 18.39 -4.09 31.74
N PRO A 216 19.45 -4.63 32.34
CA PRO A 216 19.37 -5.93 33.01
C PRO A 216 18.30 -5.87 34.10
N LYS A 217 17.45 -6.90 34.13
CA LYS A 217 16.59 -7.15 35.30
C LYS A 217 17.53 -7.30 36.50
N ARG A 218 17.46 -6.37 37.45
CA ARG A 218 17.96 -6.59 38.80
C ARG A 218 17.09 -7.68 39.42
N THR A 219 17.61 -8.90 39.42
CA THR A 219 17.35 -9.86 40.51
C THR A 219 18.13 -9.41 41.73
#